data_AF-A0A9N9QFX3-F1
#
_entry.id   AF-A0A9N9QFX3-F1
#
_cell.length_a   1.000
_cell.length_b   1.000
_cell.length_c   1.000
_cell.angle_alpha   90.00
_cell.angle_beta   90.00
_cell.angle_gamma   90.00
#
_symmetry.space_group_name_H-M   'P 1'
#
loop_
_entity.id
_entity.type
_entity.pdbx_description
1 polymer ?
#
loop_
_entity_poly.entity_id
_entity_poly.type
_entity_poly.pdbx_seq_one_letter_code
_entity_poly.pdbx_strand_id
1 'polypeptide(L)'
;MFKLITLCVALALIIEYHVVNCICEKSNRMLAAEDVCWTREVKIATRIQYTTKSVLNFAKEKLGLETESQDEPQVCDYYECIFKELKMLNGNGYPDNNKMVNWIDNNIIYKYAKTQYEVLEKCMEDLSQSIASNMYFFADSKPTDNIEGTPLPLQEKCEISKEFMKCLSQSGTAECVIFQYP
;
A
#
# COMPACT_ATOMS: atom_id res chain seq x y z
N MET A 1 -43.24 6.95 34.15
CA MET A 1 -43.13 7.61 32.83
C MET A 1 -41.72 8.16 32.58
N PHE A 2 -41.10 8.93 33.48
CA PHE A 2 -39.74 9.49 33.32
C PHE A 2 -38.60 8.48 33.08
N LYS A 3 -38.65 7.27 33.68
CA LYS A 3 -37.61 6.24 33.53
C LYS A 3 -37.58 5.57 32.15
N LEU A 4 -38.69 5.56 31.42
CA LEU A 4 -38.76 4.95 30.08
C LEU A 4 -38.14 5.89 29.03
N ILE A 5 -38.35 7.20 29.19
CA ILE A 5 -37.83 8.23 28.29
C ILE A 5 -36.30 8.31 28.40
N THR A 6 -35.75 8.23 29.62
CA THR A 6 -34.29 8.24 29.82
C THR A 6 -33.59 7.01 29.24
N LEU A 7 -34.23 5.83 29.28
CA LEU A 7 -33.70 4.62 28.66
C LEU A 7 -33.68 4.72 27.12
N CYS A 8 -34.74 5.29 26.53
CA CYS A 8 -34.81 5.49 25.07
C CYS A 8 -33.78 6.50 24.56
N VAL A 9 -33.54 7.61 25.29
CA VAL A 9 -32.52 8.60 24.93
C VAL A 9 -31.12 8.02 25.05
N ALA A 10 -30.85 7.22 26.10
CA ALA A 10 -29.56 6.54 26.25
C ALA A 10 -29.30 5.51 25.14
N LEU A 11 -30.32 4.73 24.76
CA LEU A 11 -30.22 3.79 23.65
C LEU A 11 -30.01 4.51 22.30
N ALA A 12 -30.71 5.62 22.06
CA ALA A 12 -30.52 6.42 20.85
C ALA A 12 -29.09 7.01 20.78
N LEU A 13 -28.57 7.52 21.89
CA LEU A 13 -27.19 8.04 21.97
C LEU A 13 -26.14 6.94 21.77
N ILE A 14 -26.37 5.73 22.30
CA ILE A 14 -25.46 4.58 22.09
C ILE A 14 -25.49 4.14 20.61
N ILE A 15 -26.67 4.12 19.99
CA ILE A 15 -26.82 3.78 18.57
C ILE A 15 -26.14 4.84 17.69
N GLU A 16 -26.35 6.12 17.96
CA GLU A 16 -25.67 7.22 17.25
C GLU A 16 -24.16 7.15 17.44
N TYR A 17 -23.68 6.84 18.65
CA TYR A 17 -22.24 6.70 18.93
C TYR A 17 -21.60 5.50 18.20
N HIS A 18 -22.35 4.39 18.01
CA HIS A 18 -21.89 3.24 17.22
C HIS A 18 -21.98 3.49 15.70
N VAL A 19 -22.95 4.28 15.23
CA VAL A 19 -23.07 4.63 13.81
C VAL A 19 -22.01 5.65 13.38
N VAL A 20 -21.67 6.61 14.24
CA VAL A 20 -20.61 7.60 13.95
C VAL A 20 -19.21 6.97 13.97
N ASN A 21 -19.01 5.93 14.78
CA ASN A 21 -17.77 5.14 14.81
C ASN A 21 -17.85 3.89 13.93
N CYS A 22 -18.51 3.94 12.77
CA CYS A 22 -18.34 2.87 11.79
C CYS A 22 -16.88 2.91 11.30
N ILE A 23 -16.10 2.02 11.92
CA ILE A 23 -14.67 1.81 11.78
C ILE A 23 -14.34 1.76 10.30
N CYS A 24 -13.28 2.47 9.89
CA CYS A 24 -12.59 2.19 8.64
C CYS A 24 -12.04 0.76 8.69
N GLU A 25 -12.90 -0.22 8.46
CA GLU A 25 -12.50 -1.61 8.44
C GLU A 25 -11.97 -1.93 7.05
N LYS A 26 -10.72 -2.38 7.00
CA LYS A 26 -10.06 -2.80 5.78
C LYS A 26 -10.90 -3.91 5.14
N SER A 27 -11.10 -3.85 3.82
CA SER A 27 -11.95 -4.84 3.16
C SER A 27 -11.40 -6.26 3.38
N ASN A 28 -12.29 -7.24 3.59
CA ASN A 28 -11.89 -8.64 3.77
C ASN A 28 -11.00 -9.15 2.63
N ARG A 29 -11.17 -8.61 1.42
CA ARG A 29 -10.32 -8.93 0.26
C ARG A 29 -8.90 -8.39 0.40
N MET A 30 -8.75 -7.17 0.90
CA MET A 30 -7.44 -6.59 1.17
C MET A 30 -6.71 -7.39 2.26
N LEU A 31 -7.38 -7.70 3.37
CA LEU A 31 -6.80 -8.51 4.44
C LEU A 31 -6.35 -9.90 3.95
N ALA A 32 -7.17 -10.55 3.12
CA ALA A 32 -6.82 -11.85 2.55
C ALA A 32 -5.61 -11.76 1.58
N ALA A 33 -5.53 -10.72 0.76
CA ALA A 33 -4.39 -10.51 -0.14
C ALA A 33 -3.09 -10.25 0.65
N GLU A 34 -3.15 -9.44 1.71
CA GLU A 34 -2.01 -9.17 2.57
C GLU A 34 -1.50 -10.42 3.29
N ASP A 35 -2.39 -11.25 3.84
CA ASP A 35 -1.98 -12.50 4.52
C ASP A 35 -1.29 -13.49 3.55
N VAL A 36 -1.86 -13.63 2.34
CA VAL A 36 -1.27 -14.48 1.28
C VAL A 36 0.10 -13.95 0.85
N CYS A 37 0.21 -12.66 0.57
CA CYS A 37 1.43 -12.05 0.08
C CYS A 37 2.50 -11.93 1.17
N TRP A 38 2.11 -11.69 2.42
CA TRP A 38 3.02 -11.73 3.56
C TRP A 38 3.59 -13.13 3.75
N THR A 39 2.76 -14.16 3.63
CA THR A 39 3.22 -15.55 3.74
C THR A 39 4.12 -15.93 2.56
N ARG A 40 3.76 -15.56 1.33
CA ARG A 40 4.48 -15.95 0.12
C ARG A 40 5.80 -15.19 -0.05
N GLU A 41 5.76 -13.87 0.05
CA GLU A 41 6.90 -13.02 -0.28
C GLU A 41 7.72 -12.71 0.97
N VAL A 42 7.09 -12.23 2.04
CA VAL A 42 7.85 -11.77 3.21
C VAL A 42 8.37 -12.94 4.05
N LYS A 43 7.54 -13.90 4.44
CA LYS A 43 7.91 -15.00 5.37
C LYS A 43 8.83 -16.04 4.75
N ILE A 44 8.71 -16.32 3.45
CA ILE A 44 9.59 -17.25 2.74
C ILE A 44 10.90 -16.55 2.34
N ALA A 45 10.84 -15.31 1.82
CA ALA A 45 12.06 -14.58 1.52
C ALA A 45 12.87 -14.26 2.77
N THR A 46 12.25 -13.84 3.89
CA THR A 46 13.01 -13.66 5.16
C THR A 46 13.65 -14.94 5.65
N ARG A 47 13.01 -16.12 5.50
CA ARG A 47 13.64 -17.39 5.87
C ARG A 47 14.87 -17.68 5.00
N ILE A 48 14.75 -17.51 3.69
CA ILE A 48 15.85 -17.77 2.75
C ILE A 48 16.95 -16.72 2.92
N GLN A 49 16.61 -15.43 2.94
CA GLN A 49 17.55 -14.33 3.13
C GLN A 49 18.23 -14.40 4.49
N TYR A 50 17.52 -14.74 5.57
CA TYR A 50 18.14 -14.91 6.88
C TYR A 50 19.16 -16.06 6.87
N THR A 51 18.82 -17.22 6.28
CA THR A 51 19.76 -18.34 6.18
C THR A 51 20.96 -18.00 5.30
N THR A 52 20.74 -17.42 4.11
CA THR A 52 21.81 -17.08 3.16
C THR A 52 22.68 -15.94 3.65
N LYS A 53 22.09 -14.85 4.18
CA LYS A 53 22.84 -13.73 4.77
C LYS A 53 23.53 -14.14 6.08
N SER A 54 22.98 -15.04 6.89
CA SER A 54 23.67 -15.57 8.08
C SER A 54 24.92 -16.35 7.70
N VAL A 55 24.82 -17.23 6.69
CA VAL A 55 25.99 -17.96 6.16
C VAL A 55 27.00 -17.01 5.51
N LEU A 56 26.53 -16.01 4.75
CA LEU A 56 27.38 -15.01 4.10
C LEU A 56 28.07 -14.09 5.11
N ASN A 57 27.36 -13.59 6.12
CA ASN A 57 27.92 -12.74 7.17
C ASN A 57 28.87 -13.54 8.06
N PHE A 58 28.58 -14.81 8.35
CA PHE A 58 29.54 -15.70 9.02
C PHE A 58 30.82 -15.88 8.20
N ALA A 59 30.70 -16.07 6.87
CA ALA A 59 31.84 -16.18 5.98
C ALA A 59 32.63 -14.85 5.91
N LYS A 60 31.95 -13.71 5.80
CA LYS A 60 32.56 -12.37 5.81
C LYS A 60 33.30 -12.08 7.12
N GLU A 61 32.70 -12.41 8.26
CA GLU A 61 33.32 -12.27 9.59
C GLU A 61 34.60 -13.13 9.69
N LYS A 62 34.59 -14.35 9.17
CA LYS A 62 35.78 -15.22 9.11
C LYS A 62 36.86 -14.71 8.16
N LEU A 63 36.50 -13.89 7.18
CA LEU A 63 37.42 -13.26 6.22
C LEU A 63 37.85 -11.84 6.64
N GLY A 64 37.39 -11.34 7.79
CA GLY A 64 37.68 -9.98 8.25
C GLY A 64 37.01 -8.88 7.40
N LEU A 65 35.92 -9.22 6.71
CA LEU A 65 35.14 -8.32 5.88
C LEU A 65 33.95 -7.76 6.67
N GLU A 66 33.54 -6.55 6.32
CA GLU A 66 32.40 -5.87 6.93
C GLU A 66 31.09 -6.61 6.60
N THR A 67 30.25 -6.82 7.62
CA THR A 67 28.97 -7.52 7.48
C THR A 67 27.89 -6.57 6.96
N GLU A 68 26.96 -7.09 6.17
CA GLU A 68 25.83 -6.28 5.67
C GLU A 68 24.74 -6.17 6.76
N SER A 69 24.19 -4.97 6.94
CA SER A 69 23.02 -4.75 7.80
C SER A 69 21.78 -5.44 7.23
N GLN A 70 20.82 -5.74 8.12
CA GLN A 70 19.53 -6.33 7.75
C GLN A 70 18.72 -5.33 6.91
N ASP A 71 18.86 -5.39 5.59
CA ASP A 71 17.88 -4.72 4.73
C ASP A 71 16.51 -5.34 4.93
N GLU A 72 15.51 -4.46 4.98
CA GLU A 72 14.09 -4.77 5.14
C GLU A 72 13.63 -5.80 4.08
N PRO A 73 12.68 -6.68 4.42
CA PRO A 73 12.20 -7.70 3.48
C PRO A 73 11.75 -7.03 2.19
N GLN A 74 12.01 -7.67 1.04
CA GLN A 74 11.68 -7.25 -0.33
C GLN A 74 10.32 -6.52 -0.43
N VAL A 75 10.32 -5.22 -0.16
CA VAL A 75 9.12 -4.40 0.02
C VAL A 75 8.34 -4.33 -1.29
N CYS A 76 9.07 -4.31 -2.41
CA CYS A 76 8.49 -4.19 -3.74
C CYS A 76 7.71 -5.45 -4.18
N ASP A 77 8.25 -6.64 -3.93
CA ASP A 77 7.62 -7.92 -4.31
C ASP A 77 6.32 -8.17 -3.53
N TYR A 78 6.31 -7.78 -2.25
CA TYR A 78 5.12 -7.82 -1.40
C TYR A 78 3.97 -6.97 -1.97
N TYR A 79 4.25 -5.73 -2.35
CA TYR A 79 3.23 -4.84 -2.91
C TYR A 79 2.80 -5.24 -4.32
N GLU A 80 3.73 -5.70 -5.16
CA GLU A 80 3.37 -6.27 -6.46
C GLU A 80 2.45 -7.49 -6.30
N CYS A 81 2.73 -8.37 -5.33
CA CYS A 81 1.87 -9.50 -5.00
C CYS A 81 0.46 -9.04 -4.61
N ILE A 82 0.32 -8.02 -3.77
CA ILE A 82 -0.99 -7.49 -3.38
C ILE A 82 -1.78 -7.04 -4.61
N PHE A 83 -1.18 -6.24 -5.49
CA PHE A 83 -1.87 -5.79 -6.70
C PHE A 83 -2.23 -6.96 -7.65
N LYS A 84 -1.42 -8.02 -7.70
CA LYS A 84 -1.73 -9.25 -8.44
C LYS A 84 -2.94 -9.98 -7.84
N GLU A 85 -2.94 -10.23 -6.52
CA GLU A 85 -4.02 -10.94 -5.83
C GLU A 85 -5.35 -10.17 -5.89
N LEU A 86 -5.29 -8.83 -5.81
CA LEU A 86 -6.45 -7.95 -5.97
C LEU A 86 -6.86 -7.74 -7.43
N LYS A 87 -6.10 -8.29 -8.39
CA LYS A 87 -6.33 -8.18 -9.84
C LYS A 87 -6.37 -6.73 -10.34
N MET A 88 -5.48 -5.89 -9.81
CA MET A 88 -5.39 -4.46 -10.11
C MET A 88 -4.35 -4.13 -11.18
N LEU A 89 -3.57 -5.10 -11.66
CA LEU A 89 -2.55 -4.88 -12.69
C LEU A 89 -3.08 -5.13 -14.11
N ASN A 90 -2.57 -4.38 -15.09
CA ASN A 90 -2.80 -4.61 -16.52
C ASN A 90 -1.94 -5.76 -17.08
N GLY A 91 -2.07 -6.05 -18.38
CA GLY A 91 -1.30 -7.12 -19.03
C GLY A 91 0.23 -6.90 -19.05
N ASN A 92 0.68 -5.66 -18.85
CA ASN A 92 2.09 -5.31 -18.75
C ASN A 92 2.60 -5.39 -17.30
N GLY A 93 1.72 -5.59 -16.32
CA GLY A 93 2.06 -5.67 -14.90
C GLY A 93 2.12 -4.31 -14.18
N TYR A 94 1.54 -3.26 -14.76
CA TYR A 94 1.39 -1.95 -14.11
C TYR A 94 0.00 -1.78 -13.51
N PRO A 95 -0.18 -0.94 -12.47
CA PRO A 95 -1.49 -0.55 -11.96
C PRO A 95 -2.44 -0.08 -13.08
N ASP A 96 -3.68 -0.55 -13.03
CA ASP A 96 -4.71 -0.28 -14.04
C ASP A 96 -5.89 0.47 -13.41
N ASN A 97 -6.14 1.68 -13.91
CA ASN A 97 -7.18 2.54 -13.38
C ASN A 97 -8.56 1.86 -13.34
N ASN A 98 -8.98 1.21 -14.44
CA ASN A 98 -10.31 0.62 -14.54
C ASN A 98 -10.48 -0.55 -13.57
N LYS A 99 -9.45 -1.39 -13.42
CA LYS A 99 -9.48 -2.50 -12.48
C LYS A 99 -9.48 -2.03 -11.03
N MET A 100 -8.74 -0.96 -10.73
CA MET A 100 -8.71 -0.36 -9.39
C MET A 100 -10.02 0.31 -9.03
N VAL A 101 -10.61 1.10 -9.94
CA VAL A 101 -11.94 1.69 -9.75
C VAL A 101 -12.98 0.61 -9.49
N ASN A 102 -13.00 -0.43 -10.32
CA ASN A 102 -13.90 -1.56 -10.13
C ASN A 102 -13.68 -2.26 -8.78
N TRP A 103 -12.43 -2.34 -8.29
CA TRP A 103 -12.19 -2.90 -6.96
C TRP A 103 -12.72 -1.98 -5.85
N ILE A 104 -12.49 -0.67 -5.94
CA ILE A 104 -12.99 0.31 -4.96
C ILE A 104 -14.52 0.24 -4.87
N ASP A 105 -15.21 0.29 -6.02
CA ASP A 105 -16.68 0.23 -6.10
C ASP A 105 -17.27 -1.01 -5.40
N ASN A 106 -16.57 -2.15 -5.48
CA ASN A 106 -17.07 -3.42 -4.97
C ASN A 106 -16.65 -3.72 -3.52
N ASN A 107 -15.66 -3.03 -2.97
CA ASN A 107 -15.02 -3.41 -1.70
C ASN A 107 -14.92 -2.27 -0.68
N ILE A 108 -15.26 -1.03 -1.07
CA ILE A 108 -15.16 0.15 -0.21
C ILE A 108 -16.52 0.82 -0.09
N ILE A 109 -16.90 1.20 1.13
CA ILE A 109 -18.13 1.95 1.38
C ILE A 109 -18.03 3.32 0.71
N TYR A 110 -19.10 3.74 0.01
CA TYR A 110 -19.15 4.97 -0.81
C TYR A 110 -18.56 6.22 -0.13
N LYS A 111 -18.81 6.40 1.18
CA LYS A 111 -18.27 7.53 1.96
C LYS A 111 -16.74 7.63 1.87
N TYR A 112 -16.04 6.48 1.94
CA TYR A 112 -14.58 6.42 1.88
C TYR A 112 -14.06 6.25 0.45
N ALA A 113 -14.86 5.67 -0.45
CA ALA A 113 -14.51 5.49 -1.85
C ALA A 113 -14.18 6.81 -2.54
N LYS A 114 -14.91 7.89 -2.23
CA LYS A 114 -14.67 9.22 -2.81
C LYS A 114 -13.23 9.71 -2.60
N THR A 115 -12.74 9.67 -1.36
CA THR A 115 -11.36 10.07 -1.05
C THR A 115 -10.35 9.18 -1.75
N GLN A 116 -10.63 7.87 -1.85
CA GLN A 116 -9.76 6.94 -2.57
C GLN A 116 -9.71 7.23 -4.07
N TYR A 117 -10.82 7.67 -4.69
CA TYR A 117 -10.82 8.07 -6.09
C TYR A 117 -9.95 9.29 -6.37
N GLU A 118 -10.03 10.31 -5.51
CA GLU A 118 -9.22 11.53 -5.67
C GLU A 118 -7.72 11.22 -5.59
N VAL A 119 -7.30 10.35 -4.66
CA VAL A 119 -5.91 9.91 -4.55
C VAL A 119 -5.51 9.02 -5.73
N LEU A 120 -6.36 8.06 -6.11
CA LEU A 120 -6.11 7.16 -7.24
C LEU A 120 -5.91 7.95 -8.54
N GLU A 121 -6.78 8.93 -8.82
CA GLU A 121 -6.70 9.75 -10.03
C GLU A 121 -5.33 10.45 -10.13
N LYS A 122 -4.89 11.09 -9.04
CA LYS A 122 -3.58 11.74 -8.98
C LYS A 122 -2.43 10.75 -9.20
N CYS A 123 -2.43 9.63 -8.47
CA CYS A 123 -1.39 8.62 -8.62
C CYS A 123 -1.34 8.04 -10.04
N MET A 124 -2.50 7.81 -10.67
CA MET A 124 -2.58 7.32 -12.05
C MET A 124 -2.08 8.35 -13.06
N GLU A 125 -2.35 9.63 -12.85
CA GLU A 125 -1.82 10.71 -13.69
C GLU A 125 -0.29 10.75 -13.62
N ASP A 126 0.28 10.79 -12.41
CA ASP A 126 1.72 10.81 -12.18
C ASP A 126 2.41 9.55 -12.75
N LEU A 127 1.80 8.37 -12.58
CA LEU A 127 2.31 7.11 -13.15
C LEU A 127 2.28 7.14 -14.69
N SER A 128 1.17 7.61 -15.28
CA SER A 128 1.04 7.69 -16.73
C SER A 128 2.08 8.62 -17.34
N GLN A 129 2.38 9.75 -16.69
CA GLN A 129 3.43 10.67 -17.11
C GLN A 129 4.82 10.03 -17.02
N SER A 130 5.12 9.33 -15.92
CA SER A 130 6.37 8.58 -15.73
C SER A 130 6.57 7.51 -16.81
N ILE A 131 5.55 6.71 -17.12
CA ILE A 131 5.61 5.68 -18.17
C ILE A 131 5.82 6.32 -19.54
N ALA A 132 5.06 7.37 -19.87
CA ALA A 132 5.15 8.04 -21.18
C ALA A 132 6.50 8.73 -21.39
N SER A 133 7.10 9.26 -20.32
CA SER A 133 8.42 9.89 -20.35
C SER A 133 9.58 8.92 -20.13
N ASN A 134 9.29 7.65 -19.84
CA ASN A 134 10.26 6.62 -19.46
C ASN A 134 11.17 7.05 -18.29
N MET A 135 10.61 7.82 -17.36
CA MET A 135 11.30 8.34 -16.17
C MET A 135 10.78 7.66 -14.90
N TYR A 136 11.57 7.71 -13.84
CA TYR A 136 11.24 7.14 -12.54
C TYR A 136 9.92 7.72 -11.96
N PHE A 137 9.03 6.86 -11.47
CA PHE A 137 7.80 7.23 -10.76
C PHE A 137 8.09 7.43 -9.26
N PHE A 138 7.86 8.62 -8.72
CA PHE A 138 8.03 8.94 -7.30
C PHE A 138 6.66 9.14 -6.63
N ALA A 139 6.40 8.43 -5.53
CA ALA A 139 5.22 8.72 -4.71
C ALA A 139 5.33 10.09 -4.02
N ASP A 140 6.53 10.40 -3.55
CA ASP A 140 6.86 11.64 -2.85
C ASP A 140 7.46 12.63 -3.84
N SER A 141 6.65 13.32 -4.63
CA SER A 141 7.17 14.44 -5.41
C SER A 141 6.27 15.66 -5.36
N LYS A 142 6.71 16.64 -4.57
CA LYS A 142 6.84 17.98 -5.14
C LYS A 142 8.06 17.93 -6.07
N PRO A 143 7.93 18.27 -7.37
CA PRO A 143 9.07 18.44 -8.26
C PRO A 143 9.73 19.80 -7.97
N THR A 144 10.25 19.98 -6.76
CA THR A 144 11.03 21.16 -6.39
C THR A 144 11.98 20.77 -5.27
N ASP A 145 13.03 20.06 -5.63
CA ASP A 145 14.37 20.39 -5.13
C ASP A 145 15.35 19.95 -6.21
N ASN A 146 16.17 20.90 -6.63
CA ASN A 146 17.17 20.75 -7.67
C ASN A 146 18.11 19.58 -7.31
N ILE A 147 17.87 18.40 -7.87
CA ILE A 147 18.92 17.40 -7.98
C ILE A 147 19.52 17.63 -9.36
N GLU A 148 20.76 18.14 -9.40
CA GLU A 148 21.66 18.12 -10.57
C GLU A 148 22.00 16.66 -10.95
N GLY A 149 20.99 15.85 -11.21
CA GLY A 149 21.09 14.43 -11.49
C GLY A 149 20.36 14.12 -12.78
N THR A 150 21.04 13.40 -13.66
CA THR A 150 20.45 12.79 -14.85
C THR A 150 19.12 12.12 -14.51
N PRO A 151 18.06 12.26 -15.34
CA PRO A 151 16.80 11.58 -15.14
C PRO A 151 17.01 10.08 -14.91
N LEU A 152 16.44 9.55 -13.83
CA LEU A 152 16.50 8.12 -13.54
C LEU A 152 15.57 7.38 -14.53
N PRO A 153 16.03 6.26 -15.12
CA PRO A 153 15.20 5.47 -16.01
C PRO A 153 14.02 4.84 -15.25
N LEU A 154 12.95 4.55 -15.99
CA LEU A 154 11.77 3.85 -15.47
C LEU A 154 12.15 2.58 -14.69
N GLN A 155 11.53 2.38 -13.53
CA GLN A 155 11.83 1.25 -12.66
C GLN A 155 11.24 -0.08 -13.16
N GLU A 156 11.71 -1.16 -12.53
CA GLU A 156 11.06 -2.45 -12.62
C GLU A 156 9.64 -2.44 -12.00
N LYS A 157 8.84 -3.43 -12.36
CA LYS A 157 7.40 -3.49 -12.04
C LYS A 157 7.11 -3.55 -10.55
N CYS A 158 7.94 -4.26 -9.78
CA CYS A 158 7.78 -4.35 -8.33
C CYS A 158 8.00 -2.98 -7.68
N GLU A 159 9.00 -2.22 -8.14
CA GLU A 159 9.33 -0.88 -7.62
C GLU A 159 8.22 0.12 -7.95
N ILE A 160 7.65 0.04 -9.16
CA ILE A 160 6.46 0.82 -9.51
C ILE A 160 5.30 0.47 -8.59
N SER A 161 5.08 -0.81 -8.29
CA SER A 161 4.02 -1.23 -7.35
C SER A 161 4.25 -0.68 -5.94
N LYS A 162 5.50 -0.69 -5.45
CA LYS A 162 5.87 -0.13 -4.16
C LYS A 162 5.56 1.37 -4.09
N GLU A 163 6.08 2.14 -5.03
CA GLU A 163 5.87 3.60 -5.08
C GLU A 163 4.39 3.92 -5.30
N PHE A 164 3.67 3.10 -6.06
CA PHE A 164 2.24 3.30 -6.28
C PHE A 164 1.43 3.05 -5.01
N MET A 165 1.74 2.00 -4.25
CA MET A 165 1.15 1.76 -2.92
C MET A 165 1.42 2.94 -1.97
N LYS A 166 2.65 3.46 -1.98
CA LYS A 166 3.02 4.63 -1.20
C LYS A 166 2.19 5.85 -1.59
N CYS A 167 2.01 6.12 -2.88
CA CYS A 167 1.15 7.19 -3.36
C CYS A 167 -0.30 7.06 -2.88
N LEU A 168 -0.89 5.85 -2.97
CA LEU A 168 -2.25 5.58 -2.49
C LEU A 168 -2.41 5.78 -0.97
N SER A 169 -1.34 5.56 -0.21
CA SER A 169 -1.34 5.73 1.25
C SER A 169 -1.36 7.20 1.70
N GLN A 170 -1.06 8.16 0.81
CA GLN A 170 -1.00 9.59 1.10
C GLN A 170 -2.37 10.28 1.30
N SER A 171 -3.47 9.53 1.37
CA SER A 171 -4.82 10.05 1.59
C SER A 171 -4.87 11.01 2.79
N GLY A 172 -4.97 12.31 2.51
CA GLY A 172 -4.80 13.41 3.47
C GLY A 172 -5.89 13.55 4.54
N THR A 173 -6.89 12.67 4.57
CA THR A 173 -7.89 12.63 5.64
C THR A 173 -7.78 11.32 6.41
N ALA A 174 -7.36 11.41 7.68
CA ALA A 174 -7.18 10.31 8.62
C ALA A 174 -8.47 9.55 9.01
N GLU A 175 -9.60 9.78 8.31
CA GLU A 175 -10.86 9.10 8.61
C GLU A 175 -10.84 7.63 8.16
N CYS A 176 -10.07 7.27 7.11
CA CYS A 176 -9.94 5.87 6.68
C CYS A 176 -8.78 5.63 5.69
N VAL A 177 -7.68 5.01 6.15
CA VAL A 177 -6.55 4.63 5.29
C VAL A 177 -6.69 3.16 4.88
N ILE A 178 -7.11 2.92 3.63
CA ILE A 178 -7.37 1.57 3.11
C ILE A 178 -6.09 0.93 2.55
N PHE A 179 -5.30 1.70 1.81
CA PHE A 179 -3.98 1.33 1.33
C PHE A 179 -2.94 1.80 2.34
N GLN A 180 -2.23 0.85 2.96
CA GLN A 180 -1.25 1.15 4.00
C GLN A 180 0.16 0.92 3.46
N TYR A 181 1.01 1.89 3.73
CA TYR A 181 2.44 1.86 3.47
C TYR A 181 3.15 2.35 4.75
N PRO A 182 4.12 1.61 5.30
CA PRO A 182 4.84 1.98 6.51
C PRO A 182 5.77 3.18 6.32
#